data_AF-A0A383CYR3-F1
#
_entry.id   AF-A0A383CYR3-F1
#
_cell.length_a   1.000
_cell.length_b   1.000
_cell.length_c   1.000
_cell.angle_alpha   90.00
_cell.angle_beta   90.00
_cell.angle_gamma   90.00
#
_symmetry.space_group_name_H-M   'P 1'
#
loop_
_entity.id
_entity.type
_entity.pdbx_description
1 polymer ?
#
loop_
_entity_poly.entity_id
_entity_poly.type
_entity_poly.pdbx_seq_one_letter_code
_entity_poly.pdbx_strand_id
1 'polypeptide(L)'
;MKKIFLLFSLTLAINAFTDNIVYEAGNVLESKKRTTPAVLYHYKNDLVRLLDSRVFGQYGRSSGNPRDIYPIEKGDKIRLLESLRNGEMFKVQLLEGRRQGSFYYFIETKSLKHFVLIKSNSSNTK
;
A
#
# COMPACT_ATOMS: atom_id res chain seq x y z
N MET A 1 17.12 42.47 24.99
CA MET A 1 16.67 41.06 24.88
C MET A 1 15.74 40.91 23.68
N LYS A 2 16.28 40.82 22.45
CA LYS A 2 15.50 40.76 21.18
C LYS A 2 16.19 39.78 20.21
N LYS A 3 16.43 38.54 20.62
CA LYS A 3 16.98 37.50 19.72
C LYS A 3 16.37 36.10 19.93
N ILE A 4 15.47 35.91 20.89
CA ILE A 4 14.85 34.60 21.16
C ILE A 4 13.65 34.31 20.23
N PHE A 5 13.03 35.31 19.61
CA PHE A 5 11.81 35.10 18.81
C PHE A 5 12.04 34.51 17.40
N LEU A 6 13.29 34.38 16.96
CA LEU A 6 13.62 33.84 15.63
C LEU A 6 13.89 32.33 15.60
N LEU A 7 13.96 31.66 16.77
CA LEU A 7 14.16 30.20 16.80
C LEU A 7 12.86 29.40 16.73
N PHE A 8 11.70 30.01 17.00
CA PHE A 8 10.42 29.30 17.06
C PHE A 8 9.70 29.20 15.71
N SER A 9 10.10 30.00 14.71
CA SER A 9 9.51 29.94 13.36
C SER A 9 10.09 28.81 12.50
N LEU A 10 11.22 28.21 12.87
CA LEU A 10 11.88 27.20 12.05
C LEU A 10 11.38 25.76 12.29
N THR A 11 10.67 25.50 13.40
CA THR A 11 10.20 24.14 13.74
C THR A 11 8.84 23.78 13.12
N LEU A 12 8.13 24.72 12.50
CA LEU A 12 6.80 24.47 11.94
C LEU A 12 6.81 24.12 10.43
N ALA A 13 7.91 24.34 9.73
CA ALA A 13 7.99 24.16 8.27
C ALA A 13 8.21 22.70 7.81
N ILE A 14 8.42 21.73 8.72
CA ILE A 14 8.82 20.36 8.34
C ILE A 14 7.60 19.45 8.07
N ASN A 15 6.37 19.85 8.43
CA ASN A 15 5.20 18.96 8.35
C ASN A 15 4.33 19.14 7.08
N ALA A 16 4.72 19.97 6.11
CA ALA A 16 3.82 20.40 5.02
C ALA A 16 3.90 19.62 3.70
N PHE A 17 4.69 18.53 3.62
CA PHE A 17 4.76 17.70 2.41
C PHE A 17 4.53 16.22 2.73
N THR A 18 3.39 15.91 3.34
CA THR A 18 2.82 14.58 3.14
C THR A 18 1.96 14.67 1.90
N ASP A 19 2.51 14.31 0.75
CA ASP A 19 1.68 13.97 -0.41
C ASP A 19 0.75 12.84 0.05
N ASN A 20 -0.50 13.19 0.39
CA ASN A 20 -1.51 12.20 0.69
C ASN A 20 -1.89 11.55 -0.64
N ILE A 21 -1.13 10.51 -1.02
CA ILE A 21 -1.43 9.72 -2.21
C ILE A 21 -2.80 9.09 -2.00
N VAL A 22 -3.79 9.57 -2.73
CA VAL A 22 -5.12 8.97 -2.80
C VAL A 22 -5.03 7.78 -3.75
N TYR A 23 -5.22 6.57 -3.20
CA TYR A 23 -5.17 5.34 -3.97
C TYR A 23 -6.55 5.02 -4.55
N GLU A 24 -6.65 4.97 -5.88
CA GLU A 24 -7.90 4.71 -6.58
C GLU A 24 -7.81 3.52 -7.55
N ALA A 25 -8.96 2.93 -7.86
CA ALA A 25 -9.04 1.90 -8.89
C ALA A 25 -8.49 2.40 -10.23
N GLY A 26 -7.72 1.56 -10.91
CA GLY A 26 -6.99 1.88 -12.14
C GLY A 26 -5.59 2.45 -11.92
N ASN A 27 -5.24 2.89 -10.71
CA ASN A 27 -3.87 3.33 -10.41
C ASN A 27 -2.87 2.18 -10.61
N VAL A 28 -1.70 2.50 -11.16
CA VAL A 28 -0.58 1.56 -11.30
C VAL A 28 0.56 2.00 -10.39
N LEU A 29 1.03 1.07 -9.58
CA LEU A 29 2.02 1.29 -8.55
C LEU A 29 3.27 0.42 -8.79
N GLU A 30 4.47 0.99 -8.64
CA GLU A 30 5.74 0.27 -8.66
C GLU A 30 6.27 0.07 -7.25
N SER A 31 6.73 -1.12 -6.94
CA SER A 31 7.43 -1.40 -5.70
C SER A 31 8.83 -0.78 -5.71
N LYS A 32 9.09 0.18 -4.81
CA LYS A 32 10.43 0.76 -4.62
C LYS A 32 11.33 -0.05 -3.69
N LYS A 33 10.81 -1.12 -3.08
CA LYS A 33 11.39 -1.99 -2.03
C LYS A 33 12.75 -1.53 -1.48
N ARG A 34 12.70 -0.78 -0.36
CA ARG A 34 13.87 -0.40 0.46
C ARG A 34 13.89 -1.04 1.86
N THR A 35 12.76 -1.60 2.32
CA THR A 35 12.56 -2.23 3.65
C THR A 35 11.62 -3.45 3.53
N THR A 36 11.04 -3.93 4.64
CA THR A 36 10.20 -5.15 4.73
C THR A 36 9.21 -5.27 3.56
N PRO A 37 9.19 -6.40 2.84
CA PRO A 37 8.36 -6.55 1.65
C PRO A 37 6.88 -6.44 2.00
N ALA A 38 6.15 -5.62 1.24
CA ALA A 38 4.71 -5.74 1.15
C ALA A 38 4.34 -7.16 0.69
N VAL A 39 3.21 -7.67 1.16
CA VAL A 39 2.76 -9.04 0.84
C VAL A 39 1.41 -8.95 0.13
N LEU A 40 1.33 -9.64 -1.00
CA LEU A 40 0.09 -9.93 -1.70
C LEU A 40 -0.48 -11.25 -1.20
N TYR A 41 -1.79 -11.28 -0.93
CA TYR A 41 -2.53 -12.47 -0.50
C TYR A 41 -3.34 -13.01 -1.66
N HIS A 42 -3.30 -14.32 -1.88
CA HIS A 42 -4.13 -14.95 -2.91
C HIS A 42 -5.60 -15.02 -2.48
N TYR A 43 -5.85 -15.34 -1.21
CA TYR A 43 -7.20 -15.40 -0.65
C TYR A 43 -7.53 -14.15 0.16
N LYS A 44 -8.69 -13.55 -0.15
CA LYS A 44 -9.23 -12.40 0.59
C LYS A 44 -9.33 -12.66 2.09
N ASN A 45 -9.76 -13.86 2.47
CA ASN A 45 -10.02 -14.23 3.86
C ASN A 45 -8.75 -14.24 4.72
N ASP A 46 -7.58 -14.52 4.13
CA ASP A 46 -6.31 -14.50 4.86
C ASP A 46 -5.94 -13.08 5.28
N LEU A 47 -6.08 -12.11 4.34
CA LEU A 47 -5.87 -10.70 4.65
C LEU A 47 -6.93 -10.18 5.63
N VAL A 48 -8.20 -10.57 5.49
CA VAL A 48 -9.27 -10.18 6.42
C VAL A 48 -8.97 -10.68 7.83
N ARG A 49 -8.60 -11.95 8.01
CA ARG A 49 -8.21 -12.49 9.32
C ARG A 49 -7.06 -11.71 9.95
N LEU A 50 -6.07 -11.33 9.15
CA LEU A 50 -4.92 -10.54 9.60
C LEU A 50 -5.35 -9.14 10.05
N LEU A 51 -6.23 -8.49 9.30
CA LEU A 51 -6.76 -7.17 9.67
C LEU A 51 -7.58 -7.25 10.95
N ASP A 52 -8.48 -8.24 11.05
CA ASP A 52 -9.34 -8.43 12.21
C ASP A 52 -8.54 -8.79 13.46
N SER A 53 -7.52 -9.65 13.35
CA SER A 53 -6.68 -10.01 14.50
C SER A 53 -5.99 -8.78 15.10
N ARG A 54 -5.55 -7.84 14.27
CA ARG A 54 -4.99 -6.55 14.73
C ARG A 54 -6.01 -5.67 15.45
N VAL A 55 -7.27 -5.65 14.99
CA VAL A 55 -8.34 -4.88 15.64
C VAL A 55 -8.69 -5.46 17.02
N PHE A 56 -8.76 -6.78 17.12
CA PHE A 56 -9.17 -7.46 18.36
C PHE A 56 -8.02 -7.75 19.33
N GLY A 57 -6.84 -7.15 19.13
CA GLY A 57 -5.67 -7.32 20.01
C GLY A 57 -5.11 -8.75 20.04
N GLN A 58 -5.59 -9.63 19.16
CA GLN A 58 -5.05 -10.97 18.99
C GLN A 58 -3.89 -10.86 18.00
N TYR A 59 -2.66 -11.02 18.47
CA TYR A 59 -1.48 -11.16 17.60
C TYR A 59 -1.50 -12.54 16.91
N GLY A 60 -2.58 -12.83 16.19
CA GLY A 60 -2.65 -13.94 15.27
C GLY A 60 -1.68 -13.65 14.16
N ARG A 61 -0.58 -14.40 14.12
CA ARG A 61 0.21 -14.51 12.90
C ARG A 61 -0.78 -14.91 11.82
N SER A 62 -0.89 -14.13 10.75
CA SER A 62 -1.52 -14.60 9.53
C SER A 62 -0.73 -15.82 9.07
N SER A 63 -1.15 -17.00 9.51
CA SER A 63 -0.61 -18.29 9.11
C SER A 63 -1.14 -18.63 7.72
N GLY A 64 -1.12 -17.65 6.81
CA GLY A 64 -1.30 -17.90 5.40
C GLY A 64 -0.20 -18.85 4.99
N ASN A 65 -0.57 -19.93 4.32
CA ASN A 65 0.41 -20.85 3.75
C ASN A 65 1.37 -20.02 2.87
N PRO A 66 2.70 -20.16 3.01
CA PRO A 66 3.67 -19.42 2.19
C PRO A 66 3.42 -19.54 0.67
N ARG A 67 2.69 -20.58 0.25
CA ARG A 67 2.24 -20.80 -1.14
C ARG A 67 1.18 -19.79 -1.59
N ASP A 68 0.34 -19.34 -0.67
CA ASP A 68 -0.84 -18.50 -0.90
C ASP A 68 -0.53 -17.01 -0.73
N ILE A 69 0.73 -16.68 -0.45
CA ILE A 69 1.22 -15.31 -0.43
C ILE A 69 2.27 -15.09 -1.51
N TYR A 70 2.35 -13.85 -1.97
CA TYR A 70 3.39 -13.38 -2.86
C TYR A 70 4.09 -12.19 -2.18
N PRO A 71 5.31 -12.39 -1.66
CA PRO A 71 6.15 -11.30 -1.19
C PRO A 71 6.55 -10.43 -2.38
N ILE A 72 6.21 -9.15 -2.34
CA ILE A 72 6.54 -8.17 -3.38
C ILE A 72 8.06 -8.01 -3.49
N GLU A 73 8.56 -8.00 -4.71
CA GLU A 73 9.96 -7.74 -5.04
C GLU A 73 10.15 -6.29 -5.54
N LYS A 74 11.40 -5.85 -5.67
CA LYS A 74 11.70 -4.50 -6.16
C LYS A 74 11.39 -4.45 -7.65
N GLY A 75 10.69 -3.42 -8.10
CA GLY A 75 10.30 -3.27 -9.52
C GLY A 75 9.01 -3.99 -9.89
N ASP A 76 8.44 -4.83 -9.01
CA ASP A 76 7.12 -5.41 -9.25
C ASP A 76 6.06 -4.29 -9.40
N LYS A 77 5.18 -4.46 -10.39
CA LYS A 77 4.11 -3.50 -10.67
C LYS A 77 2.76 -4.11 -10.38
N ILE A 78 1.92 -3.35 -9.69
CA ILE A 78 0.53 -3.74 -9.41
C ILE A 78 -0.44 -2.70 -9.95
N ARG A 79 -1.61 -3.15 -10.40
CA ARG A 79 -2.75 -2.29 -10.71
C ARG A 79 -3.80 -2.46 -9.63
N LEU A 80 -4.27 -1.35 -9.05
CA LEU A 80 -5.42 -1.35 -8.16
C LEU A 80 -6.68 -1.60 -8.98
N LEU A 81 -7.49 -2.58 -8.59
CA LEU A 81 -8.72 -2.93 -9.30
C LEU A 81 -9.97 -2.47 -8.54
N GLU A 82 -9.98 -2.70 -7.23
CA GLU A 82 -11.15 -2.44 -6.40
C GLU A 82 -10.68 -2.12 -4.98
N SER A 83 -11.25 -1.07 -4.39
CA SER A 83 -11.10 -0.76 -2.97
C SER A 83 -12.12 -1.57 -2.18
N LEU A 84 -11.68 -2.22 -1.10
CA LEU A 84 -12.48 -3.10 -0.26
C LEU A 84 -12.39 -2.64 1.20
N ARG A 85 -13.39 -3.00 2.01
CA ARG A 85 -13.46 -2.64 3.44
C ARG A 85 -13.21 -1.15 3.67
N ASN A 86 -13.97 -0.30 3.00
CA ASN A 86 -13.86 1.16 3.13
C ASN A 86 -12.42 1.69 2.94
N GLY A 87 -11.62 1.06 2.07
CA GLY A 87 -10.25 1.48 1.79
C GLY A 87 -9.18 0.86 2.69
N GLU A 88 -9.50 -0.12 3.53
CA GLU A 88 -8.48 -0.84 4.32
C GLU A 88 -7.61 -1.77 3.45
N MET A 89 -8.15 -2.26 2.34
CA MET A 89 -7.46 -3.17 1.45
C MET A 89 -7.89 -3.01 0.00
N PHE A 90 -7.08 -3.48 -0.93
CA PHE A 90 -7.35 -3.46 -2.36
C PHE A 90 -7.29 -4.85 -2.98
N LYS A 91 -8.16 -5.10 -3.94
CA LYS A 91 -7.96 -6.14 -4.95
C LYS A 91 -7.02 -5.57 -6.01
N VAL A 92 -6.00 -6.33 -6.38
CA VAL A 92 -4.95 -5.88 -7.31
C VAL A 92 -4.62 -6.93 -8.35
N GLN A 93 -4.11 -6.48 -9.49
CA GLN A 93 -3.51 -7.33 -10.52
C GLN A 93 -1.99 -7.14 -10.49
N LEU A 94 -1.23 -8.25 -10.51
CA LEU A 94 0.22 -8.19 -10.69
C LEU A 94 0.53 -8.02 -12.18
N LEU A 95 1.03 -6.84 -12.56
CA LEU A 95 1.35 -6.50 -13.95
C LEU A 95 2.75 -6.98 -14.35
N GLU A 96 3.72 -6.89 -13.45
CA GLU A 96 5.10 -7.33 -13.64
C GLU A 96 5.59 -8.02 -12.36
N GLY A 97 6.21 -9.20 -12.49
CA GLY A 97 6.75 -9.98 -11.39
C GLY A 97 6.89 -11.47 -11.73
N ARG A 98 7.47 -12.28 -10.83
CA ARG A 98 7.78 -13.70 -11.07
C ARG A 98 6.56 -14.63 -11.22
N ARG A 99 5.36 -14.18 -10.83
CA ARG A 99 4.08 -14.91 -10.98
C ARG A 99 3.06 -14.11 -11.81
N GLN A 100 3.53 -13.40 -12.83
CA GLN A 100 2.69 -12.61 -13.73
C GLN A 100 1.59 -13.49 -14.38
N GLY A 101 0.36 -12.98 -14.51
CA GLY A 101 -0.77 -13.70 -15.09
C GLY A 101 -2.14 -13.13 -14.70
N SER A 102 -3.23 -13.79 -15.10
CA SER A 102 -4.62 -13.38 -14.84
C SER A 102 -5.07 -13.54 -13.37
N PHE A 103 -4.13 -13.73 -12.44
CA PHE A 103 -4.42 -13.90 -11.03
C PHE A 103 -4.54 -12.53 -10.35
N TYR A 104 -5.64 -12.37 -9.63
CA TYR A 104 -5.84 -11.24 -8.74
C TYR A 104 -5.29 -11.59 -7.36
N TYR A 105 -4.83 -10.56 -6.65
CA TYR A 105 -4.37 -10.66 -5.27
C TYR A 105 -5.05 -9.60 -4.42
N PHE A 106 -4.81 -9.68 -3.12
CA PHE A 106 -5.29 -8.72 -2.12
C PHE A 106 -4.11 -8.12 -1.36
N ILE A 107 -4.16 -6.82 -1.08
CA ILE A 107 -3.11 -6.10 -0.36
C ILE A 107 -3.73 -5.12 0.64
N GLU A 108 -3.09 -4.96 1.80
CA GLU A 108 -3.45 -3.92 2.77
C GLU A 108 -3.04 -2.53 2.27
N THR A 109 -3.92 -1.55 2.42
CA THR A 109 -3.64 -0.16 2.01
C THR A 109 -2.40 0.42 2.70
N LYS A 110 -2.18 0.10 3.99
CA LYS A 110 -0.96 0.51 4.72
C LYS A 110 0.33 -0.02 4.10
N SER A 111 0.28 -1.13 3.36
CA SER A 111 1.44 -1.67 2.64
C SER A 111 1.76 -0.89 1.36
N LEU A 112 0.83 -0.08 0.85
CA LEU A 112 1.03 0.72 -0.37
C LEU A 112 2.06 1.84 -0.20
N LYS A 113 2.40 2.22 1.05
CA LYS A 113 3.49 3.17 1.36
C LYS A 113 4.87 2.74 0.82
N HIS A 114 5.04 1.46 0.48
CA HIS A 114 6.27 0.91 -0.10
C HIS A 114 6.31 1.00 -1.62
N PHE A 115 5.25 1.54 -2.23
CA PHE A 115 5.09 1.70 -3.66
C PHE A 115 5.12 3.17 -4.05
N VAL A 116 5.28 3.41 -5.34
CA VAL A 116 5.12 4.72 -5.94
C VAL A 116 4.17 4.67 -7.11
N LEU A 117 3.31 5.68 -7.18
CA LEU A 117 2.34 5.85 -8.25
C LEU A 117 3.06 6.15 -9.57
N ILE A 118 2.93 5.24 -10.53
CA ILE A 118 3.50 5.39 -11.88
C ILE A 118 2.46 5.99 -12.82
N LYS A 119 1.21 5.55 -12.69
CA LYS A 119 0.09 5.99 -13.52
C LYS A 119 -1.14 6.19 -12.65
N SER A 120 -1.61 7.43 -12.61
CA SER A 120 -2.94 7.72 -12.09
C SER A 120 -3.98 7.39 -13.16
N ASN A 121 -5.17 6.96 -12.74
CA ASN A 121 -6.31 6.90 -13.63
C ASN A 121 -6.82 8.34 -13.81
N SER A 122 -6.05 9.16 -14.54
CA SER A 122 -6.51 10.47 -14.97
C SER A 122 -7.65 10.20 -15.93
N SER A 123 -8.88 10.35 -15.43
CA SER A 123 -10.05 10.48 -16.28
C SER A 123 -9.76 11.64 -17.22
N ASN A 124 -9.44 11.33 -18.47
CA ASN A 124 -9.69 12.24 -19.57
C ASN A 124 -11.21 12.45 -19.57
N THR A 125 -11.67 13.42 -18.79
CA THR A 125 -12.95 14.07 -19.04
C THR A 125 -12.76 14.79 -20.37
N LYS A 126 -13.27 14.16 -21.43
CA LYS A 126 -13.39 14.74 -22.75
C LYS A 126 -14.81 15.27 -22.91
#